data_AF-A0A1B6G055-F1
#
_entry.id   AF-A0A1B6G055-F1
#
_cell.length_a   1.000
_cell.length_b   1.000
_cell.length_c   1.000
_cell.angle_alpha   90.00
_cell.angle_beta   90.00
_cell.angle_gamma   90.00
#
_symmetry.space_group_name_H-M   'P 1'
#
loop_
_entity.id
_entity.type
_entity.pdbx_description
1 polymer ?
#
loop_
_entity_poly.entity_id
_entity_poly.type
_entity_poly.pdbx_seq_one_letter_code
_entity_poly.pdbx_strand_id
1 'polypeptide(L)'
;ENILPAHVAEHFLATRATQELYHERYNCIAVMFASIPNYKEFYDETDVNKQGLECLRLLNEIICDFDKLLLKPKFSSIEKIKTIGSTYMLASGLRPGKESEGGDETRKMEH
;
A
#
# COMPACT_ATOMS: atom_id res chain seq x y z
N GLU A 1 7.60 10.86 -1.60
CA GLU A 1 6.80 9.74 -2.15
C GLU A 1 5.45 10.25 -2.62
N ASN A 2 4.90 9.60 -3.66
CA ASN A 2 3.74 10.06 -4.42
C ASN A 2 2.45 9.89 -3.61
N ILE A 3 1.61 10.93 -3.58
CA ILE A 3 0.25 10.90 -2.99
C ILE A 3 -0.70 10.05 -3.84
N LEU A 4 -0.39 9.87 -5.13
CA LEU A 4 -1.21 9.16 -6.10
C LEU A 4 -0.45 7.96 -6.67
N PRO A 5 -1.14 6.86 -7.01
CA PRO A 5 -0.58 5.82 -7.85
C PRO A 5 -0.06 6.40 -9.17
N ALA A 6 1.01 5.81 -9.71
CA ALA A 6 1.71 6.35 -10.89
C ALA A 6 0.78 6.56 -12.09
N HIS A 7 -0.08 5.59 -12.38
CA HIS A 7 -1.03 5.67 -13.50
C HIS A 7 -2.08 6.79 -13.33
N VAL A 8 -2.52 7.06 -12.10
CA VAL A 8 -3.45 8.15 -11.80
C VAL A 8 -2.74 9.50 -11.98
N ALA A 9 -1.49 9.61 -11.53
CA ALA A 9 -0.69 10.81 -11.72
C ALA A 9 -0.47 11.12 -13.21
N GLU A 10 -0.14 10.11 -14.01
CA GLU A 10 0.01 10.24 -15.47
C GLU A 10 -1.27 10.74 -16.14
N HIS A 11 -2.44 10.19 -15.75
CA HIS A 11 -3.73 10.66 -16.25
C HIS A 11 -3.94 12.16 -15.99
N PHE A 12 -3.76 12.61 -14.74
CA PHE A 12 -3.92 14.03 -14.41
C PHE A 12 -2.89 14.95 -15.07
N LEU A 13 -1.65 14.47 -15.24
CA LEU A 13 -0.60 15.22 -15.93
C LEU A 13 -0.83 15.33 -17.43
N ALA A 14 -1.50 14.35 -18.05
CA ALA A 14 -1.89 14.39 -19.46
C ALA A 14 -3.12 15.28 -19.68
N THR A 15 -4.11 15.22 -18.79
CA THR A 15 -5.38 15.94 -18.91
C THR A 15 -5.31 17.34 -18.26
N ARG A 16 -4.20 18.09 -18.50
CA ARG A 16 -3.79 19.36 -17.86
C ARG A 16 -4.84 20.47 -17.68
N ALA A 17 -6.08 20.32 -18.15
CA ALA A 17 -7.09 21.35 -18.23
C ALA A 17 -8.48 20.99 -17.64
N THR A 18 -8.75 19.75 -17.21
CA THR A 18 -10.08 19.41 -16.69
C THR A 18 -10.05 19.19 -15.17
N GLN A 19 -10.88 19.93 -14.43
CA GLN A 19 -11.18 19.65 -12.99
C GLN A 19 -12.04 18.38 -12.85
N GLU A 20 -11.89 17.43 -13.76
CA GLU A 20 -12.70 16.22 -13.79
C GLU A 20 -12.26 15.24 -12.70
N LEU A 21 -13.27 14.62 -12.09
CA LEU A 21 -13.07 13.56 -11.13
C LEU A 21 -12.49 12.33 -11.86
N TYR A 22 -11.47 11.71 -11.26
CA TYR A 22 -10.94 10.43 -11.75
C TYR A 22 -11.72 9.27 -11.12
N HIS A 23 -12.08 8.29 -11.94
CA HIS A 23 -12.69 7.04 -11.52
C HIS A 23 -12.26 5.93 -12.48
N GLU A 24 -11.99 4.73 -11.95
CA GLU A 24 -11.67 3.55 -12.76
C GLU A 24 -12.27 2.31 -12.08
N ARG A 25 -12.84 1.41 -12.89
CA ARG A 25 -13.45 0.16 -12.41
C ARG A 25 -12.46 -0.98 -12.60
N TYR A 26 -12.34 -1.82 -11.58
CA TYR A 26 -11.56 -3.05 -11.60
C TYR A 26 -12.48 -4.25 -11.36
N ASN A 27 -12.33 -5.32 -12.15
CA ASN A 27 -13.14 -6.53 -12.06
C ASN A 27 -12.61 -7.52 -11.01
N CYS A 28 -11.30 -7.53 -10.77
CA CYS A 28 -10.67 -8.41 -9.80
C CYS A 28 -9.52 -7.72 -9.06
N ILE A 29 -9.66 -7.55 -7.75
CA ILE A 29 -8.64 -6.99 -6.87
C ILE A 29 -8.50 -7.84 -5.60
N ALA A 30 -7.34 -7.76 -4.96
CA ALA A 30 -7.13 -8.29 -3.62
C ALA A 30 -6.77 -7.16 -2.66
N VAL A 31 -7.28 -7.22 -1.44
CA VAL A 31 -6.99 -6.23 -0.37
C VAL A 31 -6.50 -6.97 0.87
N MET A 32 -5.47 -6.44 1.51
CA MET A 32 -4.90 -6.99 2.74
C MET A 32 -4.88 -5.92 3.84
N PHE A 33 -5.21 -6.37 5.06
CA PHE A 33 -5.10 -5.59 6.28
C PHE A 33 -4.16 -6.35 7.23
N ALA A 34 -3.10 -5.70 7.68
CA ALA A 34 -2.20 -6.23 8.69
C ALA A 34 -2.14 -5.27 9.88
N SER A 35 -2.63 -5.71 11.04
CA SER A 35 -2.70 -4.92 12.25
C SER A 35 -1.81 -5.51 13.34
N ILE A 36 -1.08 -4.68 14.06
CA ILE A 36 -0.38 -5.11 15.28
C ILE A 36 -1.42 -5.19 16.40
N PRO A 37 -1.70 -6.39 16.96
CA PRO A 37 -2.67 -6.56 18.03
C PRO A 37 -2.20 -5.82 19.28
N ASN A 38 -3.17 -5.32 20.05
CA ASN A 38 -2.98 -4.71 21.37
C ASN A 38 -2.05 -3.48 21.39
N TYR A 39 -1.61 -2.95 20.24
CA TYR A 39 -0.70 -1.80 20.18
C TYR A 39 -1.21 -0.60 21.00
N LYS A 40 -2.53 -0.33 20.95
CA LYS A 40 -3.15 0.74 21.72
C LYS A 40 -3.07 0.56 23.24
N GLU A 41 -3.07 -0.68 23.71
CA GLU A 41 -2.96 -1.00 25.16
C GLU A 41 -1.51 -0.89 25.65
N PHE A 42 -0.54 -1.15 24.77
CA PHE A 42 0.89 -0.96 25.05
C PHE A 42 1.36 0.49 24.87
N TYR A 43 0.55 1.34 24.24
CA TYR A 43 0.85 2.74 24.04
C TYR A 43 0.43 3.56 25.26
N ASP A 44 1.41 4.10 25.97
CA ASP A 44 1.21 4.97 27.13
C ASP A 44 1.98 6.29 26.96
N GLU A 45 1.26 7.41 27.03
CA GLU A 45 1.75 8.78 26.86
C GLU A 45 2.23 9.43 28.17
N THR A 46 2.62 8.64 29.18
CA THR A 46 3.18 9.19 30.42
C THR A 46 4.56 9.85 30.18
N ASP A 47 4.88 10.91 30.95
CA ASP A 47 6.19 11.57 30.89
C ASP A 47 7.34 10.60 31.22
N VAL A 48 7.08 9.62 32.10
CA VAL A 48 8.03 8.54 32.43
C VAL A 48 8.36 7.68 31.20
N ASN A 49 7.37 7.45 30.33
CA ASN A 49 7.51 6.69 29.10
C ASN A 49 7.86 7.57 27.89
N LYS A 50 8.45 8.75 28.12
CA LYS A 50 8.79 9.74 27.08
C LYS A 50 7.61 10.05 26.14
N GLN A 51 6.40 10.15 26.69
CA GLN A 51 5.17 10.44 25.93
C GLN A 51 4.89 9.40 24.82
N GLY A 52 5.27 8.14 25.05
CA GLY A 52 5.06 7.04 24.10
C GLY A 52 5.92 7.12 22.84
N LEU A 53 6.93 8.00 22.80
CA LEU A 53 7.74 8.25 21.61
C LEU A 53 8.48 7.00 21.13
N GLU A 54 8.98 6.16 22.05
CA GLU A 54 9.69 4.92 21.67
C GLU A 54 8.74 3.90 21.03
N CYS A 55 7.47 3.83 21.48
CA CYS A 55 6.45 2.99 20.85
C CYS A 55 6.12 3.45 19.42
N LEU A 56 6.10 4.76 19.18
CA LEU A 56 5.92 5.34 17.84
C LEU A 56 7.12 5.09 16.95
N ARG A 57 8.35 5.20 17.49
CA ARG A 57 9.58 4.85 16.76
C ARG A 57 9.58 3.40 16.32
N LEU A 58 9.27 2.48 17.23
CA LEU A 58 9.18 1.06 16.90
C LEU A 58 8.11 0.79 15.83
N LEU A 59 6.93 1.42 15.95
CA LEU A 59 5.88 1.28 14.94
C LEU A 59 6.36 1.80 13.58
N ASN A 60 7.03 2.95 13.56
CA ASN A 60 7.59 3.51 12.34
C ASN A 60 8.67 2.61 11.73
N GLU A 61 9.54 2.01 12.53
CA GLU A 61 10.54 1.03 12.07
C GLU A 61 9.88 -0.18 11.41
N ILE A 62 8.85 -0.75 12.04
CA ILE A 62 8.07 -1.86 11.46
C ILE A 62 7.46 -1.45 10.12
N ILE A 63 6.80 -0.28 10.06
CA ILE A 63 6.19 0.24 8.83
C ILE A 63 7.26 0.43 7.74
N CYS A 64 8.40 1.03 8.07
CA CYS A 64 9.51 1.23 7.13
C CYS A 64 10.05 -0.10 6.60
N ASP A 65 10.09 -1.15 7.41
CA ASP A 65 10.51 -2.47 6.96
C ASP A 65 9.50 -3.12 6.02
N PHE A 66 8.19 -2.96 6.26
CA PHE A 66 7.16 -3.34 5.28
C PHE A 66 7.28 -2.53 3.98
N ASP A 67 7.52 -1.22 4.05
CA ASP A 67 7.71 -0.37 2.87
C ASP A 67 8.93 -0.83 2.04
N LYS A 68 10.03 -1.20 2.70
CA LYS A 68 11.21 -1.79 2.01
C LYS A 68 10.90 -3.13 1.34
N LEU A 69 9.97 -3.93 1.88
CA LEU A 69 9.56 -5.17 1.21
C LEU A 69 8.89 -4.85 -0.12
N LEU A 70 8.02 -3.85 -0.19
CA LEU A 70 7.33 -3.48 -1.44
C LEU A 70 8.28 -3.04 -2.57
N LEU A 71 9.49 -2.57 -2.24
CA LEU A 71 10.52 -2.24 -3.23
C LEU A 71 11.10 -3.47 -3.96
N LYS A 72 10.86 -4.68 -3.47
CA LYS A 72 11.39 -5.90 -4.09
C LYS A 72 10.61 -6.22 -5.38
N PRO A 73 11.28 -6.63 -6.48
CA PRO A 73 10.62 -6.87 -7.78
C PRO A 73 9.42 -7.82 -7.73
N LYS A 74 9.51 -8.86 -6.90
CA LYS A 74 8.42 -9.86 -6.70
C LYS A 74 7.13 -9.27 -6.12
N PHE A 75 7.19 -8.09 -5.49
CA PHE A 75 6.04 -7.41 -4.91
C PHE A 75 5.62 -6.17 -5.70
N SER A 76 6.16 -5.97 -6.91
CA SER A 76 5.88 -4.78 -7.72
C SER A 76 4.40 -4.61 -8.09
N SER A 77 3.59 -5.67 -8.03
CA SER A 77 2.14 -5.62 -8.29
C SER A 77 1.30 -5.20 -7.08
N ILE A 78 1.93 -5.06 -5.91
CA ILE A 78 1.28 -4.70 -4.65
C ILE A 78 1.49 -3.20 -4.41
N GLU A 79 0.41 -2.50 -4.11
CA GLU A 79 0.43 -1.09 -3.75
C GLU A 79 -0.05 -0.88 -2.32
N LYS A 80 0.65 0.00 -1.59
CA LYS A 80 0.22 0.47 -0.27
C LYS A 80 -0.91 1.48 -0.46
N ILE A 81 -2.06 1.21 0.15
CA ILE A 81 -3.18 2.16 0.17
C ILE A 81 -2.88 3.25 1.20
N LYS A 82 -2.62 2.85 2.45
CA LYS A 82 -2.32 3.73 3.58
C LYS A 82 -1.93 2.94 4.82
N THR A 83 -1.46 3.65 5.83
CA THR A 83 -1.38 3.17 7.20
C THR A 83 -2.39 3.93 8.06
N ILE A 84 -3.13 3.25 8.93
CA ILE A 84 -4.02 3.86 9.93
C ILE A 84 -3.67 3.26 11.30
N GLY A 85 -3.09 4.07 12.18
CA GLY A 85 -2.59 3.60 13.48
C GLY A 85 -1.58 2.47 13.29
N SER A 86 -1.81 1.33 13.94
CA SER A 86 -0.99 0.11 13.78
C SER A 86 -1.40 -0.80 12.62
N THR A 87 -2.32 -0.35 11.76
CA THR A 87 -2.84 -1.14 10.63
C THR A 87 -2.25 -0.67 9.31
N TYR A 88 -1.62 -1.60 8.60
CA TYR A 88 -1.04 -1.42 7.28
C TYR A 88 -1.99 -2.00 6.21
N MET A 89 -2.34 -1.19 5.21
CA MET A 89 -3.31 -1.55 4.17
C MET A 89 -2.65 -1.65 2.80
N LEU A 90 -2.88 -2.76 2.12
CA LEU A 90 -2.34 -3.06 0.79
C LEU A 90 -3.44 -3.48 -0.17
N ALA A 91 -3.20 -3.27 -1.45
CA ALA A 91 -3.98 -3.86 -2.53
C ALA A 91 -3.09 -4.42 -3.64
N SER A 92 -3.63 -5.35 -4.41
CA SER A 92 -3.02 -5.90 -5.62
C SER A 92 -4.07 -5.94 -6.73
N GLY A 93 -3.62 -5.83 -7.98
CA GLY A 93 -4.49 -5.78 -9.16
C GLY A 93 -4.92 -4.37 -9.59
N LEU A 94 -4.30 -3.31 -9.06
CA LEU A 94 -4.62 -1.90 -9.37
C LEU A 94 -3.87 -1.36 -10.61
N ARG A 95 -3.41 -2.22 -11.51
CA ARG A 95 -2.71 -1.79 -12.73
C ARG A 95 -3.70 -1.64 -13.89
N PRO A 96 -3.89 -0.43 -14.45
CA PRO A 96 -4.77 -0.20 -15.58
C PRO A 96 -4.38 -1.03 -16.80
N GLY A 97 -5.37 -1.45 -17.59
CA GLY A 97 -5.16 -2.08 -18.89
C GLY A 97 -4.64 -3.54 -18.86
N LYS A 98 -4.37 -4.12 -17.69
CA LYS A 98 -3.91 -5.52 -17.57
C LYS A 98 -5.02 -6.58 -17.50
N GLU A 99 -6.28 -6.17 -17.48
CA GLU A 99 -7.40 -7.13 -17.52
C GLU A 99 -7.49 -7.91 -18.84
N SER A 100 -6.80 -7.47 -19.89
CA SER A 100 -6.84 -8.07 -21.23
C SER A 100 -5.70 -9.06 -21.56
N GLU A 101 -4.72 -9.24 -20.66
CA GLU A 101 -3.54 -10.12 -20.93
C GLU A 101 -3.39 -11.26 -19.89
N GLY A 102 -4.49 -11.71 -19.27
CA GLY A 102 -4.48 -12.72 -18.21
C GLY A 102 -4.78 -14.16 -18.64
N GLY A 103 -4.94 -14.43 -19.92
CA GLY A 103 -4.98 -15.80 -20.43
C GLY A 103 -3.57 -16.27 -20.78
N ASP A 104 -2.99 -17.16 -19.97
CA ASP A 104 -2.02 -18.18 -20.41
C ASP A 104 -0.50 -18.04 -20.11
N GLU A 105 -0.06 -17.50 -18.95
CA GLU A 105 1.38 -17.57 -18.58
C GLU A 105 1.75 -18.16 -17.20
N THR A 106 0.82 -18.76 -16.44
CA THR A 106 1.17 -19.38 -15.14
C THR A 106 1.36 -20.91 -15.19
N ARG A 107 1.38 -21.55 -16.37
CA ARG A 107 1.48 -23.02 -16.47
C ARG A 107 2.84 -23.63 -16.82
N LYS A 108 3.93 -22.86 -16.86
CA LYS A 108 5.25 -23.41 -17.15
C LYS A 108 6.32 -22.88 -16.21
N MET A 109 6.40 -23.45 -15.01
CA MET A 109 7.65 -23.56 -14.24
C MET A 109 7.49 -24.54 -13.07
N GLU A 110 6.93 -25.72 -13.33
CA GLU A 110 7.13 -26.90 -12.46
C GLU A 110 7.24 -28.13 -13.37
N HIS A 111 8.47 -28.41 -13.83
CA HIS A 111 8.97 -29.75 -14.13
C HIS A 111 10.49 -29.73 -14.21
#